data_AF-A0A949T7T2-F1
#
_entry.id   AF-A0A949T7T2-F1
#
_cell.length_a   1.000
_cell.length_b   1.000
_cell.length_c   1.000
_cell.angle_alpha   90.00
_cell.angle_beta   90.00
_cell.angle_gamma   90.00
#
_symmetry.space_group_name_H-M   'P 1'
#
loop_
_entity.id
_entity.type
_entity.pdbx_description
1 polymer ?
#
loop_
_entity_poly.entity_id
_entity_poly.type
_entity_poly.pdbx_seq_one_letter_code
_entity_poly.pdbx_strand_id
1 'polypeptide(L)'
;MKRKLQLSLLLLTLTTACVNTQSSSEQSSETTASEIINLTQTGCQFLETENQDYEYQTTKAEDCKQINSKTLVERKKNFKPLTLKPRKYTFRVTNSDVPYELGFYLRE
;
A
#
# COMPACT_ATOMS: atom_id res chain seq x y z
N MET A 1 -15.50 51.55 43.52
CA MET A 1 -14.42 51.34 44.51
C MET A 1 -13.13 51.05 43.76
N LYS A 2 -12.12 51.91 43.92
CA LYS A 2 -10.75 51.76 43.38
C LYS A 2 -9.91 50.92 44.35
N ARG A 3 -8.95 50.12 43.85
CA ARG A 3 -7.62 49.75 44.41
C ARG A 3 -7.19 48.40 43.80
N LYS A 4 -5.94 48.12 43.45
CA LYS A 4 -4.67 48.86 43.41
C LYS A 4 -3.73 47.98 42.58
N LEU A 5 -3.03 48.57 41.62
CA LEU A 5 -1.83 48.01 41.03
C LEU A 5 -0.72 48.06 42.10
N GLN A 6 -0.11 46.94 42.45
CA GLN A 6 1.17 46.95 43.15
C GLN A 6 2.19 46.12 42.38
N LEU A 7 3.29 46.81 42.13
CA LEU A 7 4.45 46.46 41.36
C LEU A 7 5.53 45.94 42.32
N SER A 8 6.26 44.92 41.86
CA SER A 8 7.63 44.53 42.25
C SER A 8 7.87 44.02 43.68
N LEU A 9 8.35 42.78 43.79
CA LEU A 9 9.73 42.55 44.26
C LEU A 9 10.25 41.19 43.79
N LEU A 10 11.39 41.23 43.11
CA LEU A 10 12.22 40.10 42.72
C LEU A 10 12.76 39.39 43.98
N LEU A 11 12.59 38.08 44.08
CA LEU A 11 13.36 37.24 45.02
C LEU A 11 13.80 35.96 44.31
N LEU A 12 15.09 35.94 44.00
CA LEU A 12 15.91 34.79 43.66
C LEU A 12 15.78 33.73 44.78
N THR A 13 15.61 32.45 44.46
CA THR A 13 16.58 31.36 44.76
C THR A 13 15.94 29.95 44.75
N LEU A 14 16.83 28.99 44.50
CA LEU A 14 16.75 27.53 44.64
C LEU A 14 16.13 26.70 43.51
N THR A 15 17.04 26.34 42.60
CA THR A 15 17.09 25.12 41.81
C THR A 15 16.39 23.93 42.46
N THR A 16 15.24 23.56 41.91
CA THR A 16 14.79 22.17 41.96
C THR A 16 14.75 21.72 40.51
N ALA A 17 15.67 20.84 40.13
CA ALA A 17 15.65 20.21 38.83
C ALA A 17 14.36 19.39 38.72
N CYS A 18 13.35 19.93 38.05
CA CYS A 18 12.26 19.10 37.56
C CYS A 18 12.86 18.20 36.49
N VAL A 19 13.17 16.96 36.89
CA VAL A 19 13.44 15.87 35.97
C VAL A 19 12.27 15.84 34.99
N ASN A 20 12.57 16.16 33.74
CA ASN A 20 11.63 16.02 32.65
C ASN A 20 11.52 14.51 32.40
N THR A 21 10.64 13.84 33.16
CA THR A 21 10.23 12.47 32.86
C THR A 21 9.47 12.52 31.56
N GLN A 22 10.23 12.46 30.47
CA GLN A 22 9.72 12.22 29.14
C GLN A 22 9.24 10.78 29.17
N SER A 23 7.97 10.61 29.54
CA SER A 23 7.23 9.38 29.34
C SER A 23 7.16 9.20 27.84
N SER A 24 8.17 8.54 27.29
CA SER A 24 8.10 7.90 26.00
C SER A 24 7.02 6.84 26.13
N SER A 25 5.79 7.24 25.84
CA SER A 25 4.78 6.30 25.39
C SER A 25 5.35 5.68 24.13
N GLU A 26 6.02 4.55 24.29
CA GLU A 26 6.23 3.59 23.21
C GLU A 26 4.84 3.19 22.76
N GLN A 27 4.31 3.97 21.83
CA GLN A 27 3.14 3.63 21.07
C GLN A 27 3.61 2.48 20.19
N SER A 28 3.50 1.25 20.72
CA SER A 28 3.64 0.05 19.95
C SER A 28 2.57 0.14 18.87
N SER A 29 2.95 0.64 17.70
CA SER A 29 2.15 0.46 16.51
C SER A 29 2.11 -1.05 16.32
N GLU A 30 0.98 -1.64 16.73
CA GLU A 30 0.64 -3.00 16.39
C GLU A 30 0.74 -3.06 14.86
N THR A 31 1.89 -3.54 14.38
CA THR A 31 2.16 -3.71 12.96
C THR A 31 1.37 -4.93 12.60
N THR A 32 0.06 -4.75 12.41
CA THR A 32 -0.77 -5.77 11.77
C THR A 32 -0.07 -6.06 10.46
N ALA A 33 0.52 -7.25 10.34
CA ALA A 33 1.25 -7.64 9.15
C ALA A 33 0.32 -7.42 7.95
N SER A 34 0.74 -6.52 7.06
CA SER A 34 -0.01 -6.21 5.84
C SER A 34 -0.26 -7.51 5.09
N GLU A 35 -1.52 -7.77 4.72
CA GLU A 35 -1.86 -8.98 3.98
C GLU A 35 -1.06 -9.00 2.68
N ILE A 36 -0.35 -10.11 2.45
CA ILE A 36 0.44 -10.30 1.23
C ILE A 36 -0.46 -10.95 0.17
N ILE A 37 -0.71 -10.21 -0.91
CA ILE A 37 -1.39 -10.71 -2.10
C ILE A 37 -0.31 -11.09 -3.09
N ASN A 38 -0.17 -12.38 -3.36
CA ASN A 38 0.74 -12.87 -4.40
C ASN A 38 0.01 -12.85 -5.74
N LEU A 39 0.68 -12.31 -6.76
CA LEU A 39 0.19 -12.25 -8.13
C LEU A 39 1.26 -12.79 -9.07
N THR A 40 0.85 -13.64 -10.01
CA THR A 40 1.71 -14.19 -11.04
C THR A 40 1.27 -13.63 -12.39
N GLN A 41 2.13 -12.82 -12.98
CA GLN A 41 1.92 -12.23 -14.29
C GLN A 41 2.58 -13.09 -15.36
N THR A 42 1.77 -13.68 -16.24
CA THR A 42 2.22 -14.35 -17.46
C THR A 42 1.93 -13.49 -18.68
N GLY A 43 2.09 -14.03 -19.89
CA GLY A 43 1.66 -13.36 -21.11
C GLY A 43 0.21 -12.87 -21.01
N CYS A 44 0.03 -11.56 -20.85
CA CYS A 44 -1.26 -10.87 -20.86
C CYS A 44 -2.24 -11.19 -19.70
N GLN A 45 -1.79 -11.88 -18.65
CA GLN A 45 -2.68 -12.35 -17.59
C GLN A 45 -2.11 -12.18 -16.18
N PHE A 46 -3.02 -12.12 -15.20
CA PHE A 46 -2.75 -12.43 -13.80
C PHE A 46 -3.49 -13.71 -13.39
N LEU A 47 -2.75 -14.79 -13.12
CA LEU A 47 -3.32 -16.14 -12.96
C LEU A 47 -4.35 -16.21 -11.83
N GLU A 48 -4.10 -15.54 -10.71
CA GLU A 48 -4.95 -15.60 -9.52
C GLU A 48 -6.33 -14.95 -9.74
N THR A 49 -6.46 -14.06 -10.73
CA THR A 49 -7.73 -13.39 -11.06
C THR A 49 -8.48 -14.05 -12.21
N GLU A 50 -7.77 -14.74 -13.09
CA GLU A 50 -8.34 -15.30 -14.32
C GLU A 50 -8.74 -16.79 -14.20
N ASN A 51 -8.43 -17.42 -13.06
CA ASN A 51 -8.75 -18.82 -12.71
C ASN A 51 -8.25 -19.90 -13.69
N GLN A 52 -7.55 -19.51 -14.76
CA GLN A 52 -7.00 -20.36 -15.81
C GLN A 52 -5.79 -19.65 -16.44
N ASP A 53 -4.74 -20.43 -16.70
CA ASP A 53 -3.65 -20.03 -17.60
C ASP A 53 -4.04 -20.35 -19.05
N TYR A 54 -3.97 -19.34 -19.92
CA TYR A 54 -4.26 -19.49 -21.36
C TYR A 54 -2.97 -19.64 -22.17
N GLU A 55 -1.81 -19.63 -21.51
CA GLU A 55 -0.49 -19.93 -22.07
C GLU A 55 -0.17 -19.05 -23.29
N TYR A 56 -0.61 -17.79 -23.26
CA TYR A 56 -0.40 -16.85 -24.35
C TYR A 56 1.10 -16.62 -24.59
N GLN A 57 1.54 -17.00 -25.79
CA GLN A 57 2.91 -16.77 -26.23
C GLN A 57 3.03 -15.32 -26.70
N THR A 58 3.83 -14.53 -26.00
CA THR A 58 4.06 -13.12 -26.33
C THR A 58 5.55 -12.79 -26.37
N THR A 59 5.92 -11.94 -27.31
CA THR A 59 7.30 -11.49 -27.52
C THR A 59 7.47 -10.01 -27.23
N LYS A 60 6.37 -9.25 -27.22
CA LYS A 60 6.32 -7.81 -26.95
C LYS A 60 4.96 -7.39 -26.38
N ALA A 61 4.91 -6.22 -25.75
CA ALA A 61 3.70 -5.67 -25.14
C ALA A 61 2.53 -5.49 -26.13
N GLU A 62 2.84 -5.22 -27.40
CA GLU A 62 1.84 -5.08 -28.48
C GLU A 62 1.03 -6.36 -28.70
N ASP A 63 1.65 -7.53 -28.49
CA ASP A 63 0.98 -8.82 -28.63
C ASP A 63 -0.17 -8.90 -27.62
N CYS A 64 0.06 -8.45 -26.38
CA CYS A 64 -0.99 -8.38 -25.37
C CYS A 64 -2.07 -7.35 -25.67
N LYS A 65 -1.75 -6.21 -26.29
CA LYS A 65 -2.79 -5.27 -26.74
C LYS A 65 -3.72 -5.94 -27.76
N GLN A 66 -3.15 -6.71 -28.70
CA GLN A 66 -3.91 -7.40 -29.73
C GLN A 66 -4.69 -8.62 -29.19
N ILE A 67 -4.09 -9.42 -28.31
CA ILE A 67 -4.76 -10.56 -27.68
C ILE A 67 -5.91 -10.07 -26.81
N ASN A 68 -5.66 -9.08 -25.94
CA ASN A 68 -6.69 -8.54 -25.05
C ASN A 68 -7.86 -7.92 -25.83
N SER A 69 -7.62 -7.23 -26.95
CA SER A 69 -8.72 -6.67 -27.75
C SER A 69 -9.66 -7.75 -28.34
N LYS A 70 -9.16 -8.97 -28.53
CA LYS A 70 -9.93 -10.09 -29.09
C LYS A 70 -10.55 -10.99 -28.01
N THR A 71 -9.83 -11.23 -26.91
CA THR A 71 -10.18 -12.30 -25.96
C THR A 71 -10.72 -11.80 -24.63
N LEU A 72 -10.43 -10.54 -24.24
CA LEU A 72 -10.71 -10.07 -22.89
C LEU A 72 -12.21 -10.05 -22.56
N VAL A 73 -13.08 -9.74 -23.53
CA VAL A 73 -14.54 -9.71 -23.33
C VAL A 73 -15.06 -11.09 -22.91
N GLU A 74 -14.60 -12.16 -23.55
CA GLU A 74 -14.99 -13.51 -23.21
C GLU A 74 -14.38 -13.94 -21.87
N ARG A 75 -13.06 -13.73 -21.73
CA ARG A 75 -12.32 -14.12 -20.52
C ARG A 75 -12.88 -13.47 -19.25
N LYS A 76 -13.26 -12.19 -19.31
CA LYS A 76 -13.83 -11.43 -18.19
C LYS A 76 -15.08 -12.07 -17.57
N LYS A 77 -15.83 -12.89 -18.32
CA LYS A 77 -17.00 -13.60 -17.79
C LYS A 77 -16.65 -14.58 -16.66
N ASN A 78 -15.41 -15.07 -16.65
CA ASN A 78 -14.92 -16.04 -15.67
C ASN A 78 -13.92 -15.45 -14.67
N PHE A 79 -13.63 -14.15 -14.77
CA PHE A 79 -12.70 -13.48 -13.86
C PHE A 79 -13.29 -13.44 -12.46
N LYS A 80 -12.40 -13.57 -11.47
CA LYS A 80 -12.69 -13.23 -10.08
C LYS A 80 -11.82 -12.04 -9.69
N PRO A 81 -12.35 -10.80 -9.83
CA PRO A 81 -11.65 -9.62 -9.38
C PRO A 81 -11.30 -9.72 -7.88
N LEU A 82 -10.15 -9.16 -7.50
CA LEU A 82 -9.79 -9.03 -6.10
C LEU A 82 -10.76 -8.06 -5.41
N THR A 83 -11.53 -8.55 -4.44
CA THR A 83 -12.39 -7.72 -3.61
C THR A 83 -11.71 -7.47 -2.27
N LEU A 84 -11.10 -6.30 -2.12
CA LEU A 84 -10.28 -5.95 -0.97
C LEU A 84 -11.05 -5.05 0.00
N LYS A 85 -10.96 -5.34 1.30
CA LYS A 85 -11.47 -4.44 2.34
C LYS A 85 -10.58 -3.19 2.39
N PRO A 86 -11.08 -2.01 2.80
CA PRO A 86 -10.24 -0.84 2.96
C PRO A 86 -9.17 -1.05 4.06
N ARG A 87 -7.92 -1.34 3.67
CA ARG A 87 -6.75 -1.49 4.57
C ARG A 87 -5.43 -1.52 3.78
N LYS A 88 -4.31 -1.72 4.49
CA LYS A 88 -2.97 -1.88 3.89
C LYS A 88 -2.79 -3.30 3.32
N TYR A 89 -2.20 -3.37 2.14
CA TYR A 89 -1.86 -4.59 1.43
C TYR A 89 -0.45 -4.52 0.87
N THR A 90 0.20 -5.67 0.78
CA THR A 90 1.47 -5.84 0.08
C THR A 90 1.23 -6.72 -1.14
N PHE A 91 1.31 -6.15 -2.35
CA PHE A 91 1.27 -6.93 -3.59
C PHE A 91 2.67 -7.43 -3.91
N ARG A 92 2.84 -8.76 -3.99
CA ARG A 92 4.06 -9.40 -4.45
C ARG A 92 3.79 -9.95 -5.85
N VAL A 93 4.39 -9.32 -6.85
CA VAL A 93 4.18 -9.65 -8.26
C VAL A 93 5.38 -10.44 -8.79
N THR A 94 5.13 -11.58 -9.41
CA THR A 94 6.12 -12.42 -10.09
C THR A 94 5.81 -12.41 -11.59
N ASN A 95 6.78 -12.05 -12.43
CA ASN A 95 6.65 -12.21 -13.88
C ASN A 95 7.19 -13.58 -14.29
N SER A 96 6.40 -14.36 -15.05
CA SER A 96 6.81 -15.65 -15.63
C SER A 96 6.60 -15.64 -17.13
N ASP A 97 7.59 -16.13 -17.89
CA ASP A 97 7.47 -16.36 -19.34
C ASP A 97 7.13 -15.10 -20.16
N VAL A 98 7.50 -13.92 -19.65
CA VAL A 98 7.34 -12.63 -20.36
C VAL A 98 8.71 -12.08 -20.74
N PRO A 99 9.14 -12.15 -22.02
CA PRO A 99 10.49 -11.78 -22.46
C PRO A 99 10.66 -10.26 -22.70
N TYR A 100 9.88 -9.42 -22.02
CA TYR A 100 9.92 -7.96 -22.15
C TYR A 100 9.55 -7.27 -20.84
N GLU A 101 9.92 -6.00 -20.72
CA GLU A 101 9.63 -5.21 -19.52
C GLU A 101 8.13 -5.01 -19.32
N LEU A 102 7.71 -5.10 -18.06
CA LEU A 102 6.34 -4.95 -17.62
C LEU A 102 6.25 -3.93 -16.50
N GLY A 103 5.15 -3.18 -16.47
CA GLY A 103 4.79 -2.32 -15.35
C GLY A 103 3.56 -2.85 -14.63
N PHE A 104 3.58 -2.74 -13.30
CA PHE A 104 2.41 -2.96 -12.46
C PHE A 104 1.72 -1.61 -12.20
N TYR A 105 0.45 -1.49 -12.58
CA TYR A 105 -0.30 -0.24 -12.45
C TYR A 105 -1.65 -0.49 -11.79
N LEU A 106 -1.97 0.34 -10.80
CA LEU A 106 -3.35 0.54 -10.36
C LEU A 106 -3.96 1.63 -11.25
N ARG A 107 -5.14 1.36 -11.79
CA ARG A 107 -5.90 2.28 -12.66
C ARG A 107 -7.31 2.42 -12.10
N GLU A 108 -7.93 3.57 -12.35
CA GLU A 108 -9.33 3.87 -11.99
C GLU A 108 -10.35 3.11 -12.84
#